data_AF-A0A524IV32-F1
#
_entry.id   AF-A0A524IV32-F1
#
_cell.length_a   1.000
_cell.length_b   1.000
_cell.length_c   1.000
_cell.angle_alpha   90.00
_cell.angle_beta   90.00
_cell.angle_gamma   90.00
#
_symmetry.space_group_name_H-M   'P 1'
#
loop_
_entity.id
_entity.type
_entity.pdbx_description
1 polymer ?
#
loop_
_entity_poly.entity_id
_entity_poly.type
_entity_poly.pdbx_seq_one_letter_code
_entity_poly.pdbx_strand_id
1 'polypeptide(L)'
;MKATQAKDPTALALVASRSHRSPRLSGVKHTLNIQEEHPMGSVGLKIGFIANGGADLYMEPGPYTKSWDACAPEAILRGAGGCFTDIHGNPIHYGTNEVRNLHGVLATTKDCHERVLQALTGLCVSCEG
;
A
#
# COMPACT_ATOMS: atom_id res chain seq x y z
N MET A 1 -17.27 18.57 -14.19
CA MET A 1 -17.58 17.80 -12.96
C MET A 1 -18.22 16.50 -13.40
N LYS A 2 -17.52 15.35 -13.29
CA LYS A 2 -18.17 14.05 -13.52
C LYS A 2 -18.88 13.67 -12.23
N ALA A 3 -20.16 13.34 -12.32
CA ALA A 3 -20.92 12.78 -11.21
C ALA A 3 -20.24 11.47 -10.78
N THR A 4 -19.63 11.48 -9.60
CA THR A 4 -19.07 10.28 -8.98
C THR A 4 -20.25 9.38 -8.63
N GLN A 5 -20.36 8.21 -9.26
CA GLN A 5 -21.26 7.17 -8.74
C GLN A 5 -20.95 6.97 -7.26
N ALA A 6 -21.99 6.77 -6.44
CA ALA A 6 -21.81 6.43 -5.04
C ALA A 6 -21.00 5.13 -4.97
N LYS A 7 -19.71 5.27 -4.67
CA LYS A 7 -18.79 4.15 -4.47
C LYS A 7 -19.27 3.42 -3.22
N ASP A 8 -19.36 2.09 -3.29
CA ASP A 8 -19.59 1.27 -2.10
C ASP A 8 -18.53 1.66 -1.07
N PRO A 9 -18.92 2.12 0.14
CA PRO A 9 -17.96 2.58 1.15
C PRO A 9 -16.99 1.48 1.59
N THR A 10 -17.26 0.22 1.25
CA THR A 10 -16.38 -0.92 1.53
C THR A 10 -15.45 -1.29 0.38
N ALA A 11 -15.67 -0.75 -0.82
CA ALA A 11 -14.87 -1.02 -2.01
C ALA A 11 -13.57 -0.21 -2.00
N LEU A 12 -12.43 -0.91 -1.99
CA LEU A 12 -11.10 -0.30 -1.97
C LEU A 12 -10.56 -0.11 -3.40
N ALA A 13 -9.82 0.97 -3.61
CA ALA A 13 -9.03 1.24 -4.80
C ALA A 13 -7.52 1.14 -4.52
N LEU A 14 -6.81 0.43 -5.39
CA LEU A 14 -5.37 0.25 -5.31
C LEU A 14 -4.66 1.21 -6.28
N VAL A 15 -3.56 1.85 -5.85
CA VAL A 15 -2.59 2.45 -6.78
C VAL A 15 -1.37 1.53 -6.86
N ALA A 16 -1.09 1.01 -8.06
CA ALA A 16 -0.08 -0.05 -8.25
C ALA A 16 1.12 0.44 -9.05
N SER A 17 2.27 -0.19 -8.83
CA SER A 17 3.48 0.02 -9.65
C SER A 17 3.22 -0.46 -11.08
N ARG A 18 3.56 0.37 -12.08
CA ARG A 18 3.42 -0.01 -13.50
C ARG A 18 4.22 -1.25 -13.89
N SER A 19 5.33 -1.52 -13.20
CA SER A 19 6.36 -2.48 -13.64
C SER A 19 6.48 -3.75 -12.79
N HIS A 20 5.81 -3.83 -11.63
CA HIS A 20 5.96 -4.97 -10.71
C HIS A 20 4.60 -5.55 -10.35
N ARG A 21 4.41 -6.84 -10.62
CA ARG A 21 3.26 -7.63 -10.18
C ARG A 21 3.77 -8.75 -9.27
N SER A 22 3.29 -8.77 -8.03
CA SER A 22 3.65 -9.78 -7.03
C SER A 22 2.47 -10.71 -6.75
N PRO A 23 2.68 -12.03 -6.56
CA PRO A 23 1.63 -12.95 -6.13
C PRO A 23 0.94 -12.51 -4.84
N ARG A 24 1.68 -11.92 -3.89
CA ARG A 24 1.10 -11.38 -2.65
C ARG A 24 0.13 -10.24 -2.92
N LEU A 25 0.49 -9.33 -3.82
CA LEU A 25 -0.40 -8.23 -4.22
C LEU A 25 -1.67 -8.77 -4.90
N SER A 26 -1.52 -9.77 -5.78
CA SER A 26 -2.66 -10.44 -6.42
C SER A 26 -3.57 -11.13 -5.40
N GLY A 27 -3.01 -11.78 -4.38
CA GLY A 27 -3.77 -12.39 -3.29
C GLY A 27 -4.58 -11.35 -2.50
N VAL A 28 -3.95 -10.25 -2.10
CA VAL A 28 -4.64 -9.16 -1.39
C VAL A 28 -5.78 -8.58 -2.23
N LYS A 29 -5.55 -8.35 -3.52
CA LYS A 29 -6.59 -7.88 -4.43
C LYS A 29 -7.79 -8.82 -4.47
N HIS A 30 -7.54 -10.13 -4.51
CA HIS A 30 -8.60 -11.13 -4.51
C HIS A 30 -9.34 -11.17 -3.18
N THR A 31 -8.64 -11.29 -2.06
CA THR A 31 -9.22 -11.36 -0.70
C THR A 31 -10.05 -10.13 -0.36
N LEU A 32 -9.62 -8.95 -0.78
CA LEU A 32 -10.32 -7.69 -0.52
C LEU A 32 -11.31 -7.27 -1.62
N ASN A 33 -11.45 -8.08 -2.67
CA ASN A 33 -12.28 -7.79 -3.84
C ASN A 33 -11.98 -6.42 -4.48
N ILE A 34 -10.70 -6.09 -4.63
CA ILE A 34 -10.26 -4.82 -5.23
C ILE A 34 -10.44 -4.88 -6.75
N GLN A 35 -11.39 -4.10 -7.25
CA GLN A 35 -11.70 -4.00 -8.69
C GLN A 35 -11.08 -2.77 -9.35
N GLU A 36 -10.82 -1.72 -8.57
CA GLU A 36 -10.27 -0.46 -9.07
C GLU A 36 -8.75 -0.41 -8.86
N GLU A 37 -8.00 -0.25 -9.96
CA GLU A 37 -6.53 -0.17 -9.94
C GLU A 37 -6.02 0.98 -10.81
N HIS A 38 -5.18 1.83 -10.22
CA HIS A 38 -4.56 2.98 -10.86
C HIS A 38 -3.05 2.72 -11.08
N PRO A 39 -2.59 2.47 -12.31
CA PRO A 39 -1.17 2.24 -12.57
C PRO A 39 -0.39 3.55 -12.52
N MET A 40 0.58 3.65 -11.62
CA MET A 40 1.41 4.85 -11.46
C MET A 40 2.89 4.50 -11.36
N GLY A 41 3.78 5.43 -11.70
CA GLY A 41 5.22 5.31 -11.44
C GLY A 41 5.60 6.20 -10.27
N SER A 42 6.76 5.97 -9.64
CA SER A 42 7.22 6.66 -8.42
C SER A 42 6.40 6.35 -7.16
N VAL A 43 7.08 6.14 -6.04
CA VAL A 43 6.44 5.98 -4.73
C VAL A 43 5.76 7.29 -4.31
N GLY A 44 6.45 8.42 -4.47
CA GLY A 44 5.93 9.73 -4.06
C GLY A 44 4.61 10.11 -4.76
N LEU A 45 4.47 9.84 -6.06
CA LEU A 45 3.22 10.12 -6.78
C LEU A 45 2.05 9.25 -6.28
N LYS A 46 2.30 7.97 -5.99
CA LYS A 46 1.28 7.06 -5.42
C LYS A 46 0.78 7.57 -4.08
N ILE A 47 1.71 7.97 -3.23
CA ILE A 47 1.36 8.46 -1.90
C ILE A 47 0.64 9.80 -1.97
N GLY A 48 1.08 10.72 -2.84
CA GLY A 48 0.34 11.94 -3.10
C GLY A 48 -1.08 11.67 -3.62
N PHE A 49 -1.25 10.64 -4.45
CA PHE A 49 -2.57 10.23 -4.94
C PHE A 49 -3.48 9.70 -3.82
N ILE A 50 -2.96 8.85 -2.92
CA ILE A 50 -3.70 8.37 -1.73
C ILE A 50 -4.03 9.53 -0.79
N ALA A 51 -3.05 10.39 -0.49
CA ALA A 51 -3.22 11.53 0.41
C ALA A 51 -4.30 12.53 -0.08
N ASN A 52 -4.55 12.58 -1.39
CA ASN A 52 -5.61 13.38 -2.00
C ASN A 52 -6.93 12.60 -2.22
N GLY A 53 -7.06 11.38 -1.70
CA GLY A 53 -8.28 10.56 -1.82
C GLY A 53 -8.48 9.88 -3.17
N GLY A 54 -7.44 9.78 -4.00
CA GLY A 54 -7.52 9.11 -5.31
C GLY A 54 -7.48 7.58 -5.26
N ALA A 55 -6.91 7.01 -4.20
CA ALA A 55 -6.86 5.57 -3.93
C ALA A 55 -6.79 5.32 -2.42
N ASP A 56 -7.06 4.07 -2.02
CA ASP A 56 -7.11 3.67 -0.61
C ASP A 56 -5.81 3.00 -0.15
N LEU A 57 -5.09 2.35 -1.06
CA LEU A 57 -3.85 1.65 -0.72
C LEU A 57 -2.81 1.60 -1.84
N TYR A 58 -1.56 1.46 -1.43
CA TYR A 58 -0.40 1.06 -2.21
C TYR A 58 0.39 0.02 -1.41
N MET A 59 0.84 -1.03 -2.09
CA MET A 59 1.66 -2.07 -1.48
C MET A 59 2.80 -2.47 -2.42
N GLU A 60 4.00 -2.58 -1.87
CA GLU A 60 5.17 -3.18 -2.52
C GLU A 60 5.71 -4.29 -1.62
N PRO A 61 5.36 -5.57 -1.86
CA PRO A 61 5.66 -6.71 -0.97
C PRO A 61 7.12 -7.14 -0.91
N GLY A 62 8.05 -6.41 -1.53
CA GLY A 62 9.44 -6.84 -1.66
C GLY A 62 10.44 -5.70 -1.49
N PRO A 63 11.73 -6.04 -1.46
CA PRO A 63 12.82 -5.12 -1.15
C PRO A 63 13.24 -4.27 -2.35
N TYR A 64 12.24 -3.73 -3.07
CA TYR A 64 12.39 -2.93 -4.28
C TYR A 64 12.46 -1.43 -4.00
N THR A 65 12.04 -1.01 -2.80
CA THR A 65 12.15 0.38 -2.32
C THR A 65 13.26 0.49 -1.28
N LYS A 66 13.79 1.70 -1.15
CA LYS A 66 14.78 2.07 -0.15
C LYS A 66 14.22 3.10 0.81
N SER A 67 14.96 3.39 1.88
CA SER A 67 14.60 4.35 2.92
C SER A 67 14.29 5.73 2.35
N TRP A 68 15.07 6.20 1.37
CA TRP A 68 14.82 7.47 0.70
C TRP A 68 13.59 7.48 -0.21
N ASP A 69 13.16 6.33 -0.73
CA ASP A 69 11.89 6.23 -1.48
C ASP A 69 10.68 6.31 -0.54
N ALA A 70 10.85 5.99 0.75
CA ALA A 70 9.77 5.91 1.73
C ALA A 70 9.69 7.12 2.68
N CYS A 71 10.82 7.75 3.03
CA CYS A 71 10.90 8.76 4.09
C CYS A 71 9.96 9.96 3.87
N ALA A 72 10.10 10.65 2.72
CA ALA A 72 9.25 11.81 2.44
C ALA A 72 7.79 11.41 2.19
N PRO A 73 7.49 10.33 1.44
CA PRO A 73 6.11 9.88 1.27
C PRO A 73 5.42 9.46 2.57
N GLU A 74 6.10 8.77 3.49
CA GLU A 74 5.55 8.44 4.81
C GLU A 74 5.12 9.71 5.55
N ALA A 75 5.99 10.72 5.62
CA ALA A 75 5.68 11.97 6.31
C ALA A 75 4.44 12.67 5.72
N ILE A 76 4.32 12.69 4.39
CA ILE A 76 3.16 13.25 3.69
C ILE A 76 1.89 12.46 4.04
N LEU A 77 1.93 11.13 3.94
CA LEU A 77 0.76 10.30 4.17
C LEU A 77 0.26 10.39 5.61
N ARG A 78 1.19 10.34 6.57
CA ARG A 78 0.87 10.50 7.99
C ARG A 78 0.30 11.88 8.29
N GLY A 79 0.82 12.93 7.65
CA GLY A 79 0.27 14.29 7.75
C GLY A 79 -1.17 14.39 7.21
N ALA A 80 -1.51 13.59 6.20
CA ALA A 80 -2.87 13.44 5.68
C ALA A 80 -3.75 12.46 6.50
N GLY A 81 -3.24 11.91 7.61
CA GLY A 81 -3.95 11.00 8.50
C GLY A 81 -3.93 9.52 8.07
N GLY A 82 -3.16 9.16 7.04
CA GLY A 82 -2.98 7.77 6.61
C GLY A 82 -1.94 6.99 7.39
N CYS A 83 -1.75 5.72 7.01
CA CYS A 83 -0.83 4.78 7.64
C CYS A 83 0.27 4.37 6.66
N PHE A 84 1.51 4.28 7.15
CA PHE A 84 2.67 3.83 6.38
C PHE A 84 3.52 2.90 7.26
N THR A 85 3.69 1.66 6.81
CA THR A 85 4.35 0.54 7.52
C THR A 85 5.07 -0.37 6.52
N ASP A 86 5.72 -1.43 6.99
CA ASP A 86 5.98 -2.61 6.17
C ASP A 86 4.69 -3.45 5.98
N ILE A 87 4.78 -4.57 5.25
CA ILE A 87 3.62 -5.44 4.99
C ILE A 87 3.17 -6.27 6.20
N HIS A 88 3.92 -6.21 7.29
CA HIS A 88 3.61 -6.87 8.57
C HIS A 88 3.04 -5.89 9.59
N GLY A 89 2.92 -4.60 9.24
CA GLY A 89 2.43 -3.54 10.12
C GLY A 89 3.52 -2.89 10.99
N ASN A 90 4.80 -3.25 10.80
CA ASN A 90 5.90 -2.64 11.55
C ASN A 90 6.27 -1.26 10.97
N PRO A 91 6.80 -0.35 11.80
CA PRO A 91 7.34 0.92 11.32
C PRO A 91 8.50 0.71 10.33
N ILE A 92 8.64 1.63 9.37
CA ILE A 92 9.86 1.70 8.55
C ILE A 92 11.00 2.26 9.40
N HIS A 93 12.16 1.62 9.34
CA HIS A 93 13.35 2.06 10.06
C HIS A 93 14.25 2.90 9.14
N TYR A 94 14.64 4.08 9.61
CA TYR A 94 15.51 5.02 8.90
C TYR A 94 16.85 5.18 9.63
N GLY A 95 17.89 5.62 8.90
CA GLY A 95 19.20 5.90 9.49
C GLY A 95 20.03 4.67 9.86
N THR A 96 19.69 3.49 9.33
CA THR A 96 20.47 2.26 9.52
C THR A 96 21.39 2.00 8.32
N ASN A 97 22.36 1.08 8.48
CA ASN A 97 23.21 0.63 7.38
C ASN A 97 22.44 -0.15 6.31
N GLU A 98 21.33 -0.80 6.69
CA GLU A 98 20.41 -1.39 5.73
C GLU A 98 19.46 -0.31 5.22
N VAL A 99 19.60 0.02 3.94
CA VAL A 99 18.83 1.09 3.30
C VAL A 99 17.62 0.55 2.54
N ARG A 100 17.50 -0.77 2.36
CA ARG A 100 16.38 -1.39 1.66
C ARG A 100 15.25 -1.66 2.63
N ASN A 101 14.02 -1.46 2.17
CA ASN A 101 12.84 -1.87 2.93
C ASN A 101 12.63 -3.38 2.74
N LEU A 102 13.36 -4.20 3.52
CA LEU A 102 13.44 -5.65 3.32
C LEU A 102 12.08 -6.35 3.34
N HIS A 103 11.18 -5.87 4.19
CA HIS A 103 9.81 -6.36 4.34
C HIS A 103 8.80 -5.62 3.46
N GLY A 104 9.28 -4.86 2.47
CA GLY A 104 8.43 -4.07 1.60
C GLY A 104 7.82 -2.85 2.29
N VAL A 105 6.84 -2.24 1.63
CA VAL A 105 6.10 -1.09 2.15
C VAL A 105 4.60 -1.27 1.91
N LEU A 106 3.82 -0.77 2.86
CA LEU A 106 2.37 -0.67 2.82
C LEU A 106 1.97 0.76 3.18
N ALA A 107 1.19 1.38 2.31
CA ALA A 107 0.63 2.70 2.51
C ALA A 107 -0.88 2.63 2.31
N THR A 108 -1.65 3.17 3.25
CA THR A 108 -3.11 3.12 3.20
C THR A 108 -3.76 4.39 3.74
N THR A 109 -5.03 4.61 3.40
CA THR A 109 -5.93 5.40 4.25
C THR A 109 -6.09 4.72 5.60
N LYS A 110 -6.45 5.49 6.64
CA LYS A 110 -6.57 4.98 8.01
C LYS A 110 -7.59 3.86 8.12
N ASP A 111 -8.72 4.01 7.43
CA ASP A 111 -9.90 3.16 7.62
C ASP A 111 -9.73 1.74 7.08
N CYS A 112 -8.75 1.51 6.20
CA CYS A 112 -8.52 0.19 5.60
C CYS A 112 -7.23 -0.50 6.07
N HIS A 113 -6.38 0.14 6.88
CA HIS A 113 -5.06 -0.38 7.22
C HIS A 113 -5.10 -1.78 7.87
N GLU A 114 -5.85 -1.91 8.96
CA GLU A 114 -6.08 -3.17 9.69
C GLU A 114 -6.64 -4.27 8.79
N ARG A 115 -7.63 -3.93 7.96
CA ARG A 115 -8.26 -4.87 7.03
C ARG A 115 -7.26 -5.40 5.99
N VAL A 116 -6.36 -4.55 5.51
CA VAL A 116 -5.31 -4.96 4.56
C VAL A 116 -4.27 -5.85 5.24
N LEU A 117 -3.86 -5.53 6.47
CA LEU A 117 -2.95 -6.37 7.25
C LEU A 117 -3.55 -7.75 7.53
N GLN A 118 -4.82 -7.83 7.92
CA GLN A 118 -5.52 -9.10 8.14
C GLN A 118 -5.56 -9.97 6.87
N ALA A 119 -5.83 -9.37 5.71
CA ALA A 119 -5.77 -10.08 4.44
C ALA A 119 -4.36 -10.60 4.13
N LEU A 120 -3.31 -9.83 4.46
CA LEU A 120 -1.92 -10.24 4.29
C LEU A 120 -1.52 -11.40 5.20
N THR A 121 -1.93 -11.38 6.47
CA THR A 121 -1.67 -12.46 7.42
C THR A 121 -2.34 -13.76 6.96
N GLY A 122 -3.60 -13.69 6.49
CA GLY A 122 -4.31 -14.86 5.97
C GLY A 122 -3.65 -15.52 4.76
N LEU A 123 -2.91 -14.74 3.95
CA LEU A 123 -2.16 -15.27 2.81
C LEU A 123 -0.83 -15.92 3.20
N CYS A 124 -0.23 -15.56 4.34
CA CYS A 124 1.01 -16.17 4.81
C CYS A 124 0.77 -17.59 5.37
N VAL A 125 -0.39 -17.85 5.97
CA VAL A 125 -0.73 -19.17 6.55
C VAL A 125 -0.96 -20.23 5.46
N SER A 126 -1.38 -19.82 4.26
CA SER A 126 -1.73 -20.73 3.16
C SER A 126 -0.53 -21.24 2.33
N CYS A 127 0.70 -20.84 2.66
CA CYS A 127 1.91 -21.23 1.92
C CYS A 127 2.79 -22.26 2.65
N GLU A 128 2.37 -22.74 3.82
CA GLU A 128 3.09 -23.78 4.60
C GLU A 128 2.41 -25.17 4.52
N GLY A 129 1.74 -25.47 3.40
CA GLY A 129 1.08 -26.76 3.13
C GLY A 129 1.69 -27.48 1.92
#